data_AF-A0A4Q1KZP5-F1
#
_entry.id   AF-A0A4Q1KZP5-F1
#
_cell.length_a   1.000
_cell.length_b   1.000
_cell.length_c   1.000
_cell.angle_alpha   90.00
_cell.angle_beta   90.00
_cell.angle_gamma   90.00
#
_symmetry.space_group_name_H-M   'P 1'
#
loop_
_entity.id
_entity.type
_entity.pdbx_description
1 polymer ?
#
loop_
_entity_poly.entity_id
_entity_poly.type
_entity_poly.pdbx_seq_one_letter_code
_entity_poly.pdbx_strand_id
1 'polypeptide(L)'
;MTTPQNPADEPELDLEIPDDISSLLTPSSDPEVAVLVTQIAGAEPLAAACSIAQVEVDAVPTGIGALAVLRDRSGDAPQRAAAAISTLVKGVPLILLTRRGEQITATRWEDGVEGDTLAPGLVLGGAPEELEDLVTGQAAVADLQGVVPSADISRWKAMRLLTASARKARKK
;
A
#
# COMPACT_ATOMS: atom_id res chain seq x y z
N MET A 1 -42.03 64.08 -22.09
CA MET A 1 -41.00 63.81 -23.12
C MET A 1 -40.00 62.84 -22.53
N THR A 2 -40.10 61.59 -22.98
CA THR A 2 -39.08 60.54 -23.17
C THR A 2 -37.98 60.30 -22.11
N THR A 3 -38.09 59.11 -21.50
CA THR A 3 -37.05 58.31 -20.82
C THR A 3 -35.77 58.14 -21.64
N PRO A 4 -34.56 58.11 -21.02
CA PRO A 4 -33.45 57.34 -21.57
C PRO A 4 -33.47 55.94 -20.94
N GLN A 5 -33.83 54.95 -21.78
CA GLN A 5 -33.78 53.54 -21.47
C GLN A 5 -32.33 53.06 -21.63
N ASN A 6 -31.72 52.56 -20.56
CA ASN A 6 -30.36 52.01 -20.59
C ASN A 6 -30.38 50.62 -21.24
N PRO A 7 -29.55 50.34 -22.26
CA PRO A 7 -29.51 49.05 -22.92
C PRO A 7 -28.38 48.20 -22.32
N ALA A 8 -28.74 47.23 -21.48
CA ALA A 8 -27.87 46.10 -21.14
C ALA A 8 -28.74 45.01 -20.47
N ASP A 9 -29.63 44.40 -21.26
CA ASP A 9 -30.08 43.03 -20.99
C ASP A 9 -28.87 42.12 -21.30
N GLU A 10 -27.97 41.98 -20.34
CA GLU A 10 -27.10 40.81 -20.28
C GLU A 10 -27.89 39.74 -19.52
N PRO A 11 -28.20 38.57 -20.11
CA PRO A 11 -28.75 37.48 -19.32
C PRO A 11 -27.65 37.09 -18.31
N GLU A 12 -27.86 37.44 -17.05
CA GLU A 12 -27.12 36.85 -15.93
C GLU A 12 -27.32 35.35 -16.05
N LEU A 13 -26.35 34.66 -16.66
CA LEU A 13 -26.31 33.21 -16.70
C LEU A 13 -26.15 32.79 -15.25
N ASP A 14 -27.25 32.38 -14.63
CA ASP A 14 -27.27 31.75 -13.33
C ASP A 14 -26.57 30.39 -13.46
N LEU A 15 -25.24 30.44 -13.40
CA LEU A 15 -24.37 29.28 -13.37
C LEU A 15 -24.47 28.71 -11.96
N GLU A 16 -25.53 27.92 -11.72
CA GLU A 16 -25.61 27.06 -10.55
C GLU A 16 -24.46 26.04 -10.67
N ILE A 17 -23.37 26.30 -9.94
CA ILE A 17 -22.28 25.34 -9.78
C ILE A 17 -22.84 24.19 -8.92
N PRO A 18 -22.95 22.95 -9.44
CA PRO A 18 -23.43 21.84 -8.64
C PRO A 18 -22.48 21.62 -7.45
N ASP A 19 -23.01 21.61 -6.23
CA ASP A 19 -22.25 21.36 -4.99
C ASP A 19 -21.57 19.97 -4.96
N ASP A 20 -21.93 19.09 -5.91
CA ASP A 20 -21.39 17.74 -6.07
C ASP A 20 -19.91 17.68 -6.46
N ILE A 21 -19.27 18.83 -6.76
CA ILE A 21 -17.81 18.90 -6.95
C ILE A 21 -17.08 18.53 -5.65
N SER A 22 -17.66 18.79 -4.47
CA SER A 22 -17.04 18.41 -3.19
C SER A 22 -16.84 16.90 -3.06
N SER A 23 -17.74 16.09 -3.63
CA SER A 23 -17.60 14.63 -3.68
C SER A 23 -16.49 14.16 -4.64
N LEU A 24 -16.13 14.98 -5.62
CA LEU A 24 -14.99 14.75 -6.53
C LEU A 24 -13.66 15.29 -5.96
N LEU A 25 -13.73 16.13 -4.92
CA LEU A 25 -12.59 16.76 -4.25
C LEU A 25 -12.22 16.09 -2.92
N THR A 26 -13.08 15.23 -2.37
CA THR A 26 -12.65 14.24 -1.37
C THR A 26 -11.92 13.13 -2.09
N PRO A 27 -10.56 13.08 -2.07
CA PRO A 27 -9.88 11.88 -2.51
C PRO A 27 -10.47 10.71 -1.71
N SER A 28 -10.68 9.57 -2.37
CA SER A 28 -10.92 8.33 -1.64
C SER A 28 -9.91 8.28 -0.49
N SER A 29 -10.41 8.13 0.74
CA SER A 29 -9.53 8.06 1.91
C SER A 29 -8.66 6.81 1.88
N ASP A 30 -8.81 5.96 0.89
CA ASP A 30 -8.13 4.69 0.75
C ASP A 30 -7.14 4.80 -0.41
N PRO A 31 -5.88 4.39 -0.21
CA PRO A 31 -4.87 4.45 -1.26
C PRO A 31 -5.21 3.50 -2.42
N GLU A 32 -4.83 3.86 -3.65
CA GLU A 32 -4.97 2.95 -4.79
C GLU A 32 -3.99 1.77 -4.68
N VAL A 33 -2.86 1.96 -4.00
CA VAL A 33 -1.87 0.91 -3.75
C VAL A 33 -1.38 1.00 -2.31
N ALA A 34 -1.32 -0.13 -1.63
CA ALA A 34 -0.67 -0.25 -0.33
C ALA A 34 0.19 -1.52 -0.31
N VAL A 35 1.50 -1.35 -0.10
CA VAL A 35 2.49 -2.43 -0.17
C VAL A 35 3.41 -2.35 1.03
N LEU A 36 3.65 -3.49 1.66
CA LEU A 36 4.69 -3.64 2.67
C LEU A 36 5.97 -4.13 1.98
N VAL A 37 7.04 -3.36 2.10
CA VAL A 37 8.38 -3.70 1.61
C VAL A 37 9.19 -4.28 2.75
N THR A 38 9.78 -5.45 2.55
CA THR A 38 10.54 -6.13 3.61
C THR A 38 11.69 -6.97 3.05
N GLN A 39 12.72 -7.17 3.87
CA GLN A 39 13.86 -8.03 3.56
C GLN A 39 13.65 -9.50 4.00
N ILE A 40 12.40 -9.91 4.20
CA ILE A 40 12.07 -11.32 4.40
C ILE A 40 12.41 -12.09 3.12
N ALA A 41 13.23 -13.12 3.27
CA ALA A 41 13.70 -13.91 2.14
C ALA A 41 12.57 -14.80 1.57
N GLY A 42 11.90 -14.27 0.53
CA GLY A 42 10.94 -15.00 -0.30
C GLY A 42 9.47 -14.74 0.03
N ALA A 43 8.63 -14.90 -0.99
CA ALA A 43 7.18 -14.68 -0.90
C ALA A 43 6.46 -15.67 0.03
N GLU A 44 6.81 -16.96 0.00
CA GLU A 44 6.14 -17.97 0.84
C GLU A 44 6.27 -17.70 2.36
N PRO A 45 7.47 -17.41 2.92
CA PRO A 45 7.59 -17.02 4.32
C PRO A 45 6.82 -15.75 4.68
N LEU A 46 6.80 -14.75 3.80
CA LEU A 46 6.04 -13.52 4.00
C LEU A 46 4.53 -13.78 4.00
N ALA A 47 4.02 -14.51 3.00
CA ALA A 47 2.61 -14.91 2.94
C ALA A 47 2.19 -15.74 4.16
N ALA A 48 3.08 -16.61 4.67
CA ALA A 48 2.84 -17.36 5.90
C ALA A 48 2.74 -16.45 7.14
N ALA A 49 3.61 -15.44 7.25
CA ALA A 49 3.54 -14.45 8.32
C ALA A 49 2.19 -13.70 8.26
N CYS A 50 1.80 -13.24 7.06
CA CYS A 50 0.55 -12.53 6.86
C CYS A 50 -0.68 -13.39 7.18
N SER A 51 -0.67 -14.66 6.76
CA SER A 51 -1.72 -15.65 7.11
C SER A 51 -1.86 -15.84 8.63
N ILE A 52 -0.75 -15.91 9.37
CA ILE A 52 -0.77 -16.00 10.83
C ILE A 52 -1.30 -14.71 11.48
N ALA A 53 -0.90 -13.56 10.94
CA ALA A 53 -1.37 -12.24 11.36
C ALA A 53 -2.81 -11.92 10.90
N GLN A 54 -3.45 -12.82 10.14
CA GLN A 54 -4.78 -12.63 9.55
C GLN A 54 -4.86 -11.38 8.65
N VAL A 55 -3.78 -11.09 7.93
CA VAL A 55 -3.70 -10.02 6.94
C VAL A 55 -3.73 -10.64 5.54
N GLU A 56 -4.75 -10.29 4.76
CA GLU A 56 -4.86 -10.76 3.37
C GLU A 56 -3.97 -9.94 2.44
N VAL A 57 -2.95 -10.62 1.92
CA VAL A 57 -1.98 -10.08 0.98
C VAL A 57 -1.71 -11.02 -0.18
N ASP A 58 -1.22 -10.44 -1.26
CA ASP A 58 -0.48 -11.12 -2.32
C ASP A 58 1.01 -10.87 -2.10
N ALA A 59 1.75 -11.91 -1.73
CA ALA A 59 3.18 -11.80 -1.49
C ALA A 59 3.96 -11.98 -2.80
N VAL A 60 4.83 -11.03 -3.13
CA VAL A 60 5.61 -11.01 -4.37
C VAL A 60 7.08 -11.18 -4.03
N PRO A 61 7.80 -12.14 -4.63
CA PRO A 61 9.24 -12.28 -4.42
C PRO A 61 9.96 -11.12 -5.13
N THR A 62 11.08 -10.66 -4.56
CA THR A 62 11.94 -9.67 -5.21
C THR A 62 13.41 -10.05 -5.08
N GLY A 63 14.28 -9.36 -5.80
CA GLY A 63 15.73 -9.56 -5.70
C GLY A 63 16.32 -9.25 -4.30
N ILE A 64 15.65 -8.43 -3.49
CA ILE A 64 16.13 -7.97 -2.18
C ILE A 64 15.39 -8.69 -1.02
N GLY A 65 14.16 -9.14 -1.24
CA GLY A 65 13.32 -9.76 -0.22
C GLY A 65 11.95 -10.15 -0.78
N ALA A 66 10.90 -9.54 -0.23
CA ALA A 66 9.55 -9.74 -0.72
C ALA A 66 8.68 -8.50 -0.45
N LEU A 67 7.64 -8.35 -1.26
CA LEU A 67 6.58 -7.36 -1.08
C LEU A 67 5.32 -8.06 -0.61
N ALA A 68 4.53 -7.42 0.24
CA ALA A 68 3.17 -7.84 0.53
C ALA A 68 2.19 -6.77 0.05
N VAL A 69 1.52 -7.04 -1.05
CA VAL A 69 0.48 -6.17 -1.62
C VAL A 69 -0.80 -6.39 -0.82
N LEU A 70 -1.28 -5.35 -0.14
CA LEU A 70 -2.44 -5.43 0.73
C LEU A 70 -3.73 -5.44 -0.09
N ARG A 71 -4.62 -6.40 0.19
CA ARG A 71 -5.94 -6.46 -0.47
C ARG A 71 -6.94 -5.49 0.14
N ASP A 72 -6.96 -5.40 1.47
CA ASP A 72 -7.72 -4.39 2.20
C ASP A 72 -6.89 -3.12 2.36
N ARG A 73 -7.41 -2.02 1.79
CA ARG A 73 -6.80 -0.69 1.79
C ARG A 73 -7.68 0.31 2.55
N SER A 74 -8.76 -0.14 3.15
CA SER A 74 -9.76 0.74 3.75
C SER A 74 -9.25 1.40 5.02
N GLY A 75 -9.41 2.72 5.13
CA GLY A 75 -9.08 3.47 6.33
C GLY A 75 -7.65 3.21 6.85
N ASP A 76 -7.57 2.68 8.07
CA ASP A 76 -6.33 2.35 8.79
C ASP A 76 -5.87 0.88 8.60
N ALA A 77 -6.55 0.08 7.76
CA ALA A 77 -6.19 -1.32 7.53
C ALA A 77 -4.72 -1.52 7.12
N PRO A 78 -4.12 -0.66 6.25
CA PRO A 78 -2.70 -0.78 5.92
C PRO A 78 -1.75 -0.59 7.11
N GLN A 79 -2.03 0.37 7.99
CA GLN A 79 -1.24 0.64 9.18
C GLN A 79 -1.38 -0.50 10.19
N ARG A 80 -2.59 -1.02 10.40
CA ARG A 80 -2.80 -2.21 11.24
C ARG A 80 -2.07 -3.43 10.70
N ALA A 81 -2.09 -3.64 9.38
CA ALA A 81 -1.35 -4.71 8.74
C ALA A 81 0.17 -4.58 8.96
N ALA A 82 0.72 -3.38 8.78
CA ALA A 82 2.12 -3.09 9.04
C ALA A 82 2.51 -3.36 10.51
N ALA A 83 1.69 -2.90 11.47
CA ALA A 83 1.89 -3.16 12.89
C ALA A 83 1.85 -4.67 13.22
N ALA A 84 0.85 -5.38 12.72
CA ALA A 84 0.68 -6.81 12.99
C ALA A 84 1.83 -7.65 12.43
N ILE A 85 2.24 -7.37 11.19
CA ILE A 85 3.31 -8.11 10.52
C ILE A 85 4.66 -7.79 11.16
N SER A 86 4.95 -6.51 11.46
CA SER A 86 6.24 -6.12 12.11
C SER A 86 6.38 -6.70 13.52
N THR A 87 5.27 -6.84 14.25
CA THR A 87 5.25 -7.53 15.55
C THR A 87 5.62 -9.02 15.41
N LEU A 88 5.14 -9.66 14.34
CA LEU A 88 5.34 -11.09 14.12
C LEU A 88 6.77 -11.41 13.63
N VAL A 89 7.33 -10.54 12.80
CA VAL A 89 8.66 -10.70 12.18
C VAL A 89 9.72 -9.80 12.82
N LYS A 90 9.88 -9.97 14.13
CA LYS A 90 10.78 -9.12 14.95
C LYS A 90 12.19 -8.98 14.39
N GLY A 91 12.74 -7.78 14.54
CA GLY A 91 14.09 -7.45 14.09
C GLY A 91 14.27 -7.34 12.58
N VAL A 92 13.18 -7.38 11.81
CA VAL A 92 13.19 -7.06 10.38
C VAL A 92 12.31 -5.83 10.17
N PRO A 93 12.88 -4.66 9.87
CA PRO A 93 12.09 -3.48 9.58
C PRO A 93 11.29 -3.68 8.30
N LEU A 94 10.13 -3.06 8.24
CA LEU A 94 9.29 -3.00 7.05
C LEU A 94 8.86 -1.58 6.74
N ILE A 95 8.63 -1.30 5.47
CA ILE A 95 8.18 0.00 5.00
C ILE A 95 6.78 -0.19 4.45
N LEU A 96 5.81 0.51 5.02
CA LEU A 96 4.48 0.65 4.43
C LEU A 96 4.55 1.77 3.40
N LEU A 97 4.37 1.42 2.13
CA LEU A 97 4.27 2.36 1.03
C LEU A 97 2.82 2.43 0.58
N THR A 98 2.26 3.63 0.49
CA THR A 98 0.92 3.88 -0.05
C THR A 98 0.94 4.92 -1.16
N ARG A 99 0.08 4.75 -2.16
CA ARG A 99 -0.14 5.73 -3.24
C ARG A 99 -1.58 6.22 -3.25
N ARG A 100 -1.76 7.54 -3.35
CA ARG A 100 -3.03 8.25 -3.51
C ARG A 100 -2.87 9.31 -4.60
N GLY A 101 -3.36 9.01 -5.80
CA GLY A 101 -3.07 9.79 -7.00
C GLY A 101 -1.56 9.94 -7.20
N GLU A 102 -1.08 11.18 -7.19
CA GLU A 102 0.35 11.51 -7.35
C GLU A 102 1.14 11.47 -6.04
N GLN A 103 0.47 11.27 -4.90
CA GLN A 103 1.11 11.28 -3.59
C GLN A 103 1.53 9.87 -3.19
N ILE A 104 2.82 9.68 -2.95
CA ILE A 104 3.39 8.46 -2.38
C ILE A 104 3.87 8.76 -0.97
N THR A 105 3.47 7.92 -0.01
CA THR A 105 3.96 7.98 1.37
C THR A 105 4.67 6.68 1.70
N ALA A 106 5.80 6.76 2.38
CA ALA A 106 6.54 5.59 2.83
C ALA A 106 6.87 5.74 4.32
N THR A 107 6.35 4.84 5.16
CA THR A 107 6.54 4.90 6.61
C THR A 107 7.24 3.65 7.10
N ARG A 108 8.26 3.80 7.93
CA ARG A 108 8.96 2.66 8.54
C ARG A 108 8.16 2.11 9.71
N TRP A 109 8.16 0.79 9.84
CA TRP A 109 7.55 0.05 10.94
C TRP A 109 8.52 -0.99 11.47
N GLU A 110 8.60 -1.10 12.79
CA GLU A 110 9.46 -2.07 13.47
C GLU A 110 8.80 -2.51 14.78
N ASP A 111 8.77 -3.82 15.03
CA ASP A 111 8.21 -4.42 16.25
C ASP A 111 6.80 -3.90 16.64
N GLY A 112 5.96 -3.61 15.64
CA GLY A 112 4.59 -3.11 15.83
C GLY A 112 4.46 -1.60 15.99
N VAL A 113 5.57 -0.86 15.94
CA VAL A 113 5.62 0.58 16.19
C VAL A 113 5.85 1.32 14.87
N GLU A 114 5.07 2.38 14.67
CA GLU A 114 5.28 3.33 13.57
C GLU A 114 6.52 4.18 13.86
N GLY A 115 7.43 4.24 12.89
CA GLY A 115 8.64 5.04 12.92
C GLY A 115 8.58 6.23 11.98
N ASP A 116 9.74 6.64 11.47
CA ASP A 116 9.84 7.83 10.63
C ASP A 116 9.21 7.63 9.25
N THR A 117 8.67 8.72 8.71
CA THR A 117 8.33 8.82 7.28
C THR A 117 9.62 9.00 6.46
N LEU A 118 9.79 8.17 5.44
CA LEU A 118 10.91 8.19 4.52
C LEU A 118 10.55 9.01 3.28
N ALA A 119 11.56 9.68 2.70
CA ALA A 119 11.37 10.35 1.42
C ALA A 119 11.04 9.31 0.33
N PRO A 120 9.93 9.46 -0.43
CA PRO A 120 9.54 8.50 -1.45
C PRO A 120 10.63 8.24 -2.49
N GLY A 121 11.31 9.30 -2.96
CA GLY A 121 12.42 9.16 -3.91
C GLY A 121 13.61 8.36 -3.37
N LEU A 122 13.84 8.37 -2.05
CA LEU A 122 14.88 7.54 -1.43
C LEU A 122 14.48 6.06 -1.42
N VAL A 123 13.21 5.77 -1.11
CA VAL A 123 12.69 4.39 -1.09
C VAL A 123 12.66 3.82 -2.51
N LEU A 124 12.19 4.61 -3.48
CA LEU A 124 12.10 4.20 -4.88
C LEU A 124 13.46 4.10 -5.56
N GLY A 125 14.43 4.96 -5.24
CA GLY A 125 15.77 4.90 -5.86
C GLY A 125 16.57 3.62 -5.58
N GLY A 126 16.17 2.82 -4.58
CA GLY A 126 16.71 1.50 -4.30
C GLY A 126 15.64 0.40 -4.32
N ALA A 127 14.47 0.68 -4.88
CA ALA A 127 13.38 -0.26 -4.92
C ALA A 127 13.67 -1.41 -5.90
N PRO A 128 13.11 -2.59 -5.65
CA PRO A 128 13.05 -3.63 -6.68
C PRO A 128 12.03 -3.22 -7.77
N GLU A 129 12.25 -3.69 -9.00
CA GLU A 129 11.42 -3.37 -10.18
C GLU A 129 9.93 -3.67 -9.94
N GLU A 130 9.63 -4.76 -9.25
CA GLU A 130 8.24 -5.14 -8.93
C GLU A 130 7.54 -4.09 -8.05
N LEU A 131 8.28 -3.39 -7.17
CA LEU A 131 7.71 -2.32 -6.35
C LEU A 131 7.47 -1.07 -7.18
N GLU A 132 8.42 -0.71 -8.05
CA GLU A 132 8.27 0.44 -8.94
C GLU A 132 7.04 0.26 -9.84
N ASP A 133 6.92 -0.88 -10.52
CA ASP A 133 5.81 -1.16 -11.43
C ASP A 133 4.44 -1.12 -10.73
N LEU A 134 4.35 -1.65 -9.50
CA LEU A 134 3.12 -1.57 -8.71
C LEU A 134 2.78 -0.12 -8.33
N VAL A 135 3.79 0.63 -7.87
CA VAL A 135 3.63 2.00 -7.36
C VAL A 135 3.48 3.02 -8.49
N THR A 136 3.92 2.76 -9.70
CA THR A 136 3.60 3.59 -10.87
C THR A 136 2.33 3.15 -11.57
N GLY A 137 1.85 1.93 -11.29
CA GLY A 137 0.70 1.33 -11.97
C GLY A 137 1.04 0.77 -13.35
N GLN A 138 2.32 0.55 -13.66
CA GLN A 138 2.78 -0.10 -14.88
C GLN A 138 2.42 -1.60 -14.92
N ALA A 139 2.31 -2.25 -13.76
CA ALA A 139 1.85 -3.63 -13.63
C ALA A 139 0.81 -3.77 -12.52
N ALA A 140 -0.15 -4.67 -12.72
CA ALA A 140 -0.97 -5.17 -11.61
C ALA A 140 -0.26 -6.31 -10.90
N VAL A 141 -0.63 -6.58 -9.64
CA VAL A 141 -0.04 -7.70 -8.88
C VAL A 141 -0.22 -9.05 -9.58
N ALA A 142 -1.30 -9.22 -10.35
CA ALA A 142 -1.58 -10.45 -11.09
C ALA A 142 -0.61 -10.69 -12.27
N ASP A 143 0.09 -9.64 -12.73
CA ASP A 143 1.05 -9.72 -13.84
C ASP A 143 2.45 -10.15 -13.35
N LEU A 144 2.68 -10.11 -12.04
CA LEU A 144 3.97 -10.42 -11.44
C LEU A 144 4.19 -11.93 -11.29
N GLN A 145 5.45 -12.34 -11.38
CA GLN A 145 5.81 -13.76 -11.28
C GLN A 145 6.02 -14.22 -9.84
N GLY A 146 5.63 -15.46 -9.56
CA GLY A 146 5.87 -16.09 -8.26
C GLY A 146 5.03 -15.54 -7.11
N VAL A 147 3.91 -14.87 -7.42
CA VAL A 147 2.96 -14.36 -6.43
C VAL A 147 2.40 -15.50 -5.58
N VAL A 148 2.39 -15.30 -4.27
CA VAL A 148 1.85 -16.24 -3.29
C VAL A 148 0.74 -15.55 -2.48
N PRO A 149 -0.53 -15.86 -2.74
CA PRO A 149 -1.63 -15.41 -1.91
C PRO A 149 -1.49 -15.96 -0.48
N SER A 150 -1.57 -15.09 0.51
CA SER A 150 -1.62 -15.51 1.92
C SER A 150 -2.81 -16.40 2.25
N ALA A 151 -3.94 -16.22 1.55
CA ALA A 151 -5.15 -17.03 1.68
C ALA A 151 -4.93 -18.51 1.30
N ASP A 152 -3.96 -18.81 0.44
CA ASP A 152 -3.65 -20.18 0.01
C ASP A 152 -2.81 -20.95 1.05
N ILE A 153 -2.34 -20.27 2.10
CA ILE A 153 -1.52 -20.88 3.14
C ILE A 153 -2.37 -21.18 4.37
N SER A 154 -2.63 -22.47 4.60
CA SER A 154 -3.24 -22.93 5.85
C SER A 154 -2.39 -22.54 7.07
N ARG A 155 -3.06 -22.28 8.21
CA ARG A 155 -2.39 -21.92 9.48
C ARG A 155 -1.31 -22.92 9.90
N TRP A 156 -1.53 -24.23 9.68
CA TRP A 156 -0.54 -25.27 9.97
C TRP A 156 0.69 -25.18 9.06
N LYS A 157 0.48 -25.00 7.74
CA LYS A 157 1.58 -24.78 6.79
C LYS A 157 2.35 -23.51 7.14
N ALA A 158 1.65 -22.42 7.46
CA ALA A 158 2.24 -21.15 7.85
C ALA A 158 3.18 -21.30 9.07
N MET A 159 2.71 -21.97 10.12
CA MET A 159 3.51 -22.18 11.34
C MET A 159 4.79 -22.99 11.06
N ARG A 160 4.71 -24.02 10.21
CA ARG A 160 5.87 -24.81 9.78
C ARG A 160 6.87 -23.98 8.99
N LEU A 161 6.39 -23.14 8.06
CA LEU A 161 7.22 -22.24 7.26
C LEU A 161 7.94 -21.22 8.14
N LEU A 162 7.25 -20.54 9.05
CA LEU A 162 7.88 -19.57 9.96
C LEU A 162 8.95 -20.23 10.85
N THR A 163 8.67 -21.42 11.38
CA THR A 163 9.65 -22.16 12.20
C THR A 163 10.88 -22.59 11.40
N ALA A 164 10.71 -22.92 10.11
CA ALA A 164 11.82 -23.23 9.22
C ALA A 164 12.67 -21.98 8.92
N SER A 165 12.02 -20.86 8.59
CA SER A 165 12.66 -19.58 8.30
C SER A 165 13.44 -19.03 9.51
N ALA A 166 12.86 -19.08 10.71
CA ALA A 166 13.53 -18.64 11.94
C ALA A 166 14.79 -19.47 12.28
N ARG A 167 14.81 -20.76 11.92
CA ARG A 167 16.01 -21.60 12.04
C ARG A 167 17.07 -21.26 11.00
N LYS A 168 16.67 -20.92 9.77
CA LYS A 168 17.58 -20.52 8.70
C LYS A 168 18.24 -19.17 9.00
N ALA A 169 17.47 -18.21 9.52
CA ALA A 169 17.98 -16.90 9.92
C ALA A 169 19.07 -16.99 11.01
N ARG A 170 18.92 -17.89 11.99
CA ARG A 170 19.93 -18.12 13.05
C ARG A 170 21.24 -18.76 12.60
N LYS A 171 21.29 -19.32 11.39
CA LYS A 171 22.49 -20.00 10.85
C LYS A 171 23.33 -19.09 9.94
N LYS A 172 22.88 -17.86 9.70
CA LYS A 172 23.51 -16.89 8.82
C LYS A 172 24.04 -15.75 9.68
#